data_AF-F9QC92-F1
#
_entry.id   AF-F9QC92-F1
#
_cell.length_a   1.000
_cell.length_b   1.000
_cell.length_c   1.000
_cell.angle_alpha   90.00
_cell.angle_beta   90.00
_cell.angle_gamma   90.00
#
_symmetry.space_group_name_H-M   'P 1'
#
loop_
_entity.id
_entity.type
_entity.pdbx_description
1 polymer ?
#
loop_
_entity_poly.entity_id
_entity_poly.type
_entity_poly.pdbx_seq_one_letter_code
_entity_poly.pdbx_strand_id
1 'polypeptide(L)'
;MDPNCVAVCPVQALTKDPKTGIVKYDPDICTGCRYCMVGCPFDVPKYDYDNPFGEISKCELCNQKGVERLDKGEIPGCCHVCPTGAIIFGTREELLAEAKRRLSLLRGTEYDYPRQTVNSTDKYRATVPAYQYHVYGEKEGGGTQVLVLSAVPTENLGLPPLEEQATGSRAAHLQHFLYRGLALPLVALAGLTVMTYKNMHGDQIAARIEKQKEAMRQARKEIEEAEDEHHE
;
A
#
# COMPACT_ATOMS: atom_id res chain seq x y z
N MET A 1 0.18 2.76 7.24
CA MET A 1 1.26 3.40 6.47
C MET A 1 1.72 2.45 5.40
N ASP A 2 1.50 2.87 4.17
CA ASP A 2 1.41 1.99 3.02
C ASP A 2 2.43 2.47 1.98
N PRO A 3 3.71 2.10 2.10
CA PRO A 3 4.75 2.59 1.22
C PRO A 3 4.58 2.04 -0.21
N ASN A 4 4.24 2.91 -1.16
CA ASN A 4 4.07 2.51 -2.56
C ASN A 4 5.29 1.81 -3.14
N CYS A 5 6.51 2.24 -2.78
CA CYS A 5 7.74 1.64 -3.27
C CYS A 5 7.92 0.17 -2.86
N VAL A 6 7.33 -0.25 -1.74
CA VAL A 6 7.24 -1.67 -1.32
C VAL A 6 6.19 -2.39 -2.14
N ALA A 7 5.00 -1.79 -2.32
CA ALA A 7 3.89 -2.40 -3.04
C ALA A 7 4.20 -2.69 -4.53
N VAL A 8 5.02 -1.85 -5.16
CA VAL A 8 5.36 -1.98 -6.59
C VAL A 8 6.62 -2.81 -6.86
N CYS A 9 7.37 -3.21 -5.83
CA CYS A 9 8.61 -3.95 -6.01
C CYS A 9 8.31 -5.44 -6.29
N PRO A 10 8.57 -5.96 -7.50
CA PRO A 10 8.18 -7.33 -7.85
C PRO A 10 9.01 -8.39 -7.13
N VAL A 11 10.24 -8.04 -6.75
CA VAL A 11 11.21 -8.94 -6.10
C VAL A 11 11.31 -8.71 -4.59
N GLN A 12 10.50 -7.80 -4.03
CA GLN A 12 10.51 -7.46 -2.60
C GLN A 12 11.88 -6.97 -2.08
N ALA A 13 12.69 -6.35 -2.94
CA ALA A 13 13.93 -5.66 -2.54
C ALA A 13 13.69 -4.48 -1.59
N LEU A 14 12.45 -3.99 -1.49
CA LEU A 14 12.04 -2.98 -0.53
C LEU A 14 11.05 -3.61 0.44
N THR A 15 11.36 -3.59 1.73
CA THR A 15 10.52 -4.19 2.76
C THR A 15 10.26 -3.20 3.90
N LYS A 16 9.05 -3.24 4.46
CA LYS A 16 8.69 -2.42 5.62
C LYS A 16 8.88 -3.24 6.88
N ASP A 17 9.69 -2.74 7.80
CA ASP A 17 9.83 -3.34 9.13
C ASP A 17 8.49 -3.20 9.92
N PRO A 18 7.94 -4.28 10.47
CA PRO A 18 6.64 -4.25 11.14
C PRO A 18 6.66 -3.53 12.50
N LYS A 19 7.83 -3.41 13.15
CA LYS A 19 7.96 -2.78 14.47
C LYS A 19 8.30 -1.30 14.34
N THR A 20 9.33 -0.98 13.56
CA THR A 20 9.84 0.39 13.42
C THR A 20 9.12 1.15 12.32
N GLY A 21 8.54 0.44 11.34
CA GLY A 21 7.96 1.03 10.14
C GLY A 21 8.97 1.39 9.06
N ILE A 22 10.28 1.30 9.32
CA ILE A 22 11.34 1.68 8.38
C ILE A 22 11.21 0.86 7.10
N VAL A 23 11.26 1.53 5.95
CA VAL A 23 11.36 0.86 4.66
C VAL A 23 12.83 0.61 4.39
N LYS A 24 13.27 -0.65 4.42
CA LYS A 24 14.64 -1.08 4.15
C LYS A 24 14.83 -1.44 2.67
N TYR A 25 16.06 -1.32 2.18
CA TYR A 25 16.45 -1.74 0.84
C TYR A 25 17.46 -2.89 0.91
N ASP A 26 17.23 -3.92 0.10
CA ASP A 26 18.13 -5.06 -0.06
C ASP A 26 18.72 -5.07 -1.48
N PRO A 27 20.01 -4.75 -1.64
CA PRO A 27 20.68 -4.76 -2.95
C PRO A 27 20.87 -6.17 -3.51
N ASP A 28 20.96 -7.20 -2.66
CA ASP A 28 21.32 -8.57 -3.08
C ASP A 28 20.21 -9.22 -3.93
N ILE A 29 18.96 -8.79 -3.74
CA ILE A 29 17.78 -9.26 -4.51
C ILE A 29 17.25 -8.22 -5.51
N CYS A 30 17.86 -7.04 -5.54
CA CYS A 30 17.39 -5.96 -6.41
C CYS A 30 17.75 -6.22 -7.87
N THR A 31 16.75 -6.18 -8.76
CA THR A 31 16.96 -6.34 -10.20
C THR A 31 17.15 -5.02 -10.95
N GLY A 32 17.17 -3.89 -10.25
CA GLY A 32 17.31 -2.57 -10.89
C GLY A 32 16.14 -2.17 -11.81
N CYS A 33 14.94 -2.75 -11.64
CA CYS A 33 13.78 -2.47 -12.51
C CYS A 33 13.18 -1.05 -12.36
N ARG A 34 13.57 -0.29 -11.34
CA ARG A 34 13.19 1.12 -11.09
C ARG A 34 11.68 1.38 -10.90
N TYR A 35 10.84 0.36 -10.76
CA TYR A 35 9.42 0.54 -10.46
C TYR A 35 9.20 1.30 -9.16
N CYS A 36 10.11 1.15 -8.20
CA CYS A 36 10.08 1.92 -6.96
C CYS A 36 10.26 3.44 -7.17
N MET A 37 10.99 3.88 -8.19
CA MET A 37 11.13 5.30 -8.55
C MET A 37 9.80 5.82 -9.10
N VAL A 38 9.22 5.09 -10.06
CA VAL A 38 7.95 5.46 -10.71
C VAL A 38 6.78 5.42 -9.75
N GLY A 39 6.74 4.41 -8.87
CA GLY A 39 5.63 4.23 -7.91
C GLY A 39 5.70 5.15 -6.70
N CYS A 40 6.85 5.76 -6.41
CA CYS A 40 6.97 6.67 -5.28
C CYS A 40 6.37 8.03 -5.65
N PRO A 41 5.27 8.46 -5.00
CA PRO A 41 4.66 9.75 -5.32
C PRO A 41 5.56 10.92 -4.91
N PHE A 42 6.52 10.68 -4.03
CA PHE A 42 7.47 11.67 -3.53
C PHE A 42 8.80 11.69 -4.32
N ASP A 43 8.94 10.85 -5.36
CA ASP A 43 10.17 10.76 -6.18
C ASP A 43 11.46 10.54 -5.35
N VAL A 44 11.36 9.76 -4.27
CA VAL A 44 12.44 9.57 -3.29
C VAL A 44 13.50 8.55 -3.72
N PRO A 45 13.17 7.32 -4.15
CA PRO A 45 14.17 6.35 -4.59
C PRO A 45 14.91 6.87 -5.83
N LYS A 46 16.24 6.85 -5.79
CA LYS A 46 17.09 7.20 -6.94
C LYS A 46 17.96 6.02 -7.33
N TYR A 47 18.14 5.82 -8.63
CA TYR A 47 18.98 4.77 -9.18
C TYR A 47 20.35 5.34 -9.55
N ASP A 48 21.40 4.59 -9.26
CA ASP A 48 22.75 4.89 -9.70
C ASP A 48 22.93 4.50 -11.18
N TYR A 49 22.90 5.50 -12.07
CA TYR A 49 23.01 5.28 -13.52
C TYR A 49 24.44 5.09 -14.03
N ASP A 50 25.43 5.50 -13.24
CA ASP A 50 26.84 5.48 -13.64
C ASP A 50 27.52 4.14 -13.31
N ASN A 51 26.78 3.24 -12.64
CA ASN A 51 27.23 1.91 -12.27
C ASN A 51 26.51 0.83 -13.11
N PRO A 52 27.26 -0.07 -13.78
CA PRO A 52 26.69 -1.24 -14.47
C PRO A 52 25.84 -2.14 -13.58
N PHE A 53 26.11 -2.16 -12.27
CA PHE A 53 25.36 -2.84 -11.22
C PHE A 53 24.66 -1.83 -10.33
N GLY A 54 24.05 -0.80 -10.93
CA GLY A 54 23.45 0.31 -10.22
C GLY A 54 22.45 -0.13 -9.16
N GLU A 55 22.54 0.52 -8.00
CA GLU A 55 21.71 0.26 -6.83
C GLU A 55 20.68 1.39 -6.62
N ILE A 56 19.67 1.11 -5.82
CA ILE A 56 18.71 2.13 -5.38
C ILE A 56 19.22 2.77 -4.09
N SER A 57 19.31 4.10 -4.09
CA SER A 57 19.60 4.90 -2.90
C SER A 57 18.35 5.63 -2.42
N LYS A 58 18.12 5.60 -1.11
CA LYS A 58 17.08 6.38 -0.42
C LYS A 58 17.39 6.49 1.08
N CYS A 59 16.63 7.32 1.78
CA CYS A 59 16.65 7.33 3.24
C CYS A 59 16.16 5.98 3.82
N GLU A 60 16.92 5.45 4.78
CA GLU A 60 16.58 4.28 5.60
C GLU A 60 16.56 4.62 7.09
N LEU A 61 16.29 5.90 7.40
CA LEU A 61 16.25 6.43 8.76
C LEU A 61 17.55 6.20 9.54
N CYS A 62 18.69 6.24 8.82
CA CYS A 62 20.02 5.88 9.31
C CYS A 62 20.14 4.44 9.86
N ASN A 63 19.30 3.53 9.39
CA ASN A 63 19.31 2.12 9.79
C ASN A 63 19.60 1.16 8.62
N GLN A 64 20.24 1.66 7.57
CA GLN A 64 20.81 0.83 6.51
C GLN A 64 22.01 0.01 7.01
N LYS A 65 22.31 -1.08 6.31
CA LYS A 65 23.45 -1.98 6.55
C LYS A 65 24.77 -1.18 6.59
N GLY A 66 25.59 -1.42 7.61
CA GLY A 66 26.84 -0.71 7.87
C GLY A 66 26.73 0.58 8.68
N VAL A 67 25.52 1.14 8.83
CA VAL A 67 25.29 2.35 9.65
C VAL A 67 24.56 1.98 10.95
N GLU A 68 23.39 1.34 10.84
CA GLU A 68 22.59 0.78 11.96
C GLU A 68 22.49 1.68 13.21
N ARG A 69 22.30 3.00 13.06
CA ARG A 69 22.29 3.93 14.20
C ARG A 69 21.17 3.60 15.18
N LEU A 70 19.97 3.34 14.67
CA LEU A 70 18.80 3.04 15.51
C LEU A 70 18.98 1.72 16.26
N ASP A 71 19.56 0.70 15.61
CA ASP A 71 19.84 -0.58 16.26
C ASP A 71 20.91 -0.45 17.36
N LYS A 72 21.80 0.55 17.28
CA LYS A 72 22.80 0.91 18.30
C LYS A 72 22.24 1.82 19.40
N GLY A 73 20.95 2.15 19.37
CA GLY A 73 20.31 3.07 20.32
C GLY A 73 20.63 4.55 20.07
N GLU A 74 21.20 4.88 18.92
CA GLU A 74 21.42 6.26 18.49
C GLU A 74 20.21 6.79 17.70
N ILE A 75 20.19 8.09 17.45
CA ILE A 75 19.18 8.76 16.61
C ILE A 75 19.68 8.96 15.17
N PRO A 76 18.81 9.28 14.19
CA PRO A 76 19.25 9.59 12.84
C PRO A 76 20.24 10.75 12.80
N GLY A 77 21.25 10.66 11.93
CA GLY A 77 22.34 11.64 11.84
C GLY A 77 21.85 13.06 11.53
N CYS A 78 20.83 13.20 10.69
CA CYS A 78 20.22 14.50 10.39
C CYS A 78 19.53 15.13 11.62
N CYS A 79 18.90 14.33 12.48
CA CYS A 79 18.29 14.80 13.72
C CYS A 79 19.37 15.14 14.75
N HIS A 80 20.46 14.36 14.82
CA HIS A 80 21.56 14.59 15.74
C HIS A 80 22.29 15.92 15.48
N VAL A 81 22.57 16.23 14.20
CA VAL A 81 23.35 17.41 13.81
C VAL A 81 22.54 18.70 13.75
N CYS A 82 21.20 18.61 13.74
CA CYS A 82 20.35 19.78 13.52
C CYS A 82 20.54 20.83 14.65
N PRO A 83 21.11 22.01 14.37
CA PRO A 83 21.48 22.96 15.42
C PRO A 83 20.26 23.63 16.06
N THR A 84 19.18 23.78 15.29
CA THR A 84 17.97 24.51 15.70
C THR A 84 16.82 23.60 16.12
N GLY A 85 16.90 22.28 15.90
CA GLY A 85 15.76 21.38 16.13
C GLY A 85 14.65 21.48 15.06
N ALA A 86 15.00 21.94 13.85
CA ALA A 86 14.09 21.90 12.70
C ALA A 86 13.69 20.46 12.33
N ILE A 87 14.59 19.50 12.57
CA ILE A 87 14.35 18.06 12.40
C ILE A 87 14.53 17.40 13.77
N ILE A 88 13.50 16.67 14.22
CA ILE A 88 13.50 15.93 15.48
C ILE A 88 13.03 14.50 15.26
N PHE A 89 13.44 13.60 16.17
CA PHE A 89 13.15 12.18 16.12
C PHE A 89 12.28 11.73 17.31
N GLY A 90 11.40 10.76 17.07
CA GLY A 90 10.50 10.21 18.08
C GLY A 90 9.54 9.21 17.47
N THR A 91 8.62 8.69 18.28
CA THR A 91 7.50 7.90 17.75
C THR A 91 6.60 8.77 16.89
N ARG A 92 5.85 8.15 15.98
CA ARG A 92 4.95 8.89 15.08
C ARG A 92 3.88 9.64 15.87
N GLU A 93 3.37 9.04 16.94
CA GLU A 93 2.37 9.60 17.84
C GLU A 93 2.90 10.86 18.54
N GLU A 94 4.11 10.80 19.09
CA GLU A 94 4.78 11.93 19.74
C GLU A 94 5.07 13.07 18.75
N LEU A 95 5.58 12.73 17.55
CA LEU A 95 5.86 13.71 16.50
C LEU A 95 4.58 14.40 16.03
N LEU A 96 3.47 13.65 15.90
CA LEU A 96 2.20 14.21 15.49
C LEU A 96 1.60 15.11 16.58
N ALA A 97 1.74 14.73 17.85
CA ALA A 97 1.34 15.56 18.99
C ALA A 97 2.14 16.86 19.04
N GLU A 98 3.47 16.79 18.86
CA GLU A 98 4.35 17.96 18.80
C GLU A 98 4.01 18.86 17.60
N ALA A 99 3.73 18.27 16.44
CA ALA A 99 3.30 19.02 15.25
C ALA A 99 1.98 19.78 15.52
N LYS A 100 0.98 19.10 16.09
CA LYS A 100 -0.31 19.71 16.46
C LYS A 100 -0.16 20.80 17.52
N ARG A 101 0.72 20.61 18.50
CA ARG A 101 1.07 21.63 19.50
C ARG A 101 1.61 22.88 18.81
N ARG A 102 2.60 22.75 17.90
CA ARG A 102 3.16 23.90 17.17
C ARG A 102 2.12 24.64 16.33
N LEU A 103 1.19 23.92 15.70
CA LEU A 103 0.08 24.51 14.94
C LEU A 103 -0.95 25.24 15.81
N SER A 104 -1.09 24.87 17.09
CA SER A 104 -1.99 25.57 18.02
C SER A 104 -1.41 26.87 18.59
N LEU A 105 -0.12 27.14 18.39
CA LEU A 105 0.52 28.34 18.92
C LEU A 105 0.12 29.58 18.10
N LEU A 106 0.04 30.72 18.78
CA LEU A 106 -0.27 31.99 18.13
C LEU A 106 0.93 32.46 17.29
N ARG A 107 0.68 32.81 16.03
CA ARG A 107 1.72 33.31 15.12
C ARG A 107 2.38 34.56 15.71
N GLY A 108 3.71 34.64 15.60
CA GLY A 108 4.49 35.78 16.09
C GLY A 108 4.80 35.76 17.59
N THR A 109 4.28 34.80 18.38
CA THR A 109 4.72 34.64 19.77
C THR A 109 6.01 33.85 19.86
N GLU A 110 6.75 33.98 20.95
CA GLU A 110 7.92 33.15 21.23
C GLU A 110 7.51 31.77 21.78
N TYR A 111 8.22 30.73 21.40
CA TYR A 111 8.03 29.38 21.92
C TYR A 111 9.35 28.62 22.03
N ASP A 112 9.40 27.71 23.00
CA ASP A 112 10.47 26.74 23.14
C ASP A 112 10.02 25.40 22.57
N TYR A 113 10.92 24.74 21.83
CA TYR A 113 10.68 23.41 21.26
C TYR A 113 11.94 22.54 21.36
N PRO A 114 11.78 21.21 21.44
CA PRO A 114 12.91 20.33 21.70
C PRO A 114 13.83 20.22 20.47
N ARG A 115 15.13 20.00 20.71
CA ARG A 115 16.12 19.67 19.67
C ARG A 115 16.42 18.18 19.67
N GLN A 116 16.79 17.65 18.50
CA GLN A 116 17.17 16.25 18.25
C GLN A 116 16.05 15.21 18.43
N THR A 117 15.39 15.16 19.59
CA THR A 117 14.30 14.23 19.89
C THR A 117 13.09 14.93 20.49
N VAL A 118 11.89 14.37 20.36
CA VAL A 118 10.65 14.98 20.92
C VAL A 118 10.74 15.17 22.44
N ASN A 119 11.42 14.25 23.13
CA ASN A 119 11.53 14.24 24.60
C ASN A 119 12.82 14.90 25.11
N SER A 120 13.56 15.62 24.26
CA SER A 120 14.81 16.27 24.65
C SER A 120 14.59 17.39 25.66
N THR A 121 15.48 17.48 26.65
CA THR A 121 15.55 18.61 27.58
C THR A 121 16.22 19.83 26.95
N ASP A 122 17.00 19.62 25.90
CA ASP A 122 17.64 20.66 25.11
C ASP A 122 16.61 21.32 24.19
N LYS A 123 16.35 22.61 24.41
CA LYS A 123 15.32 23.36 23.72
C LYS A 123 15.93 24.49 22.89
N TYR A 124 15.26 24.79 21.78
CA TYR A 124 15.51 25.96 20.97
C TYR A 124 14.35 26.94 21.11
N ARG A 125 14.68 28.23 21.25
CA ARG A 125 13.70 29.30 21.31
C ARG A 125 13.60 30.01 19.97
N ALA A 126 12.38 30.17 19.47
CA ALA A 126 12.13 30.92 18.25
C ALA A 126 10.76 31.61 18.28
N THR A 127 10.55 32.50 17.32
CA THR A 127 9.22 33.04 17.01
C THR A 127 8.40 32.02 16.22
N VAL A 128 7.13 31.84 16.59
CA VAL A 128 6.19 30.94 15.92
C VAL A 128 5.98 31.40 14.47
N PRO A 129 6.38 30.58 13.47
CA PRO A 129 6.16 30.90 12.06
C PRO A 129 4.68 30.93 11.68
N ALA A 130 4.37 31.52 10.53
CA ALA A 130 3.05 31.46 9.94
C ALA A 130 2.79 30.09 9.28
N TYR A 131 2.71 29.02 10.09
CA TYR A 131 2.45 27.68 9.58
C TYR A 131 1.13 27.60 8.81
N GLN A 132 1.15 26.81 7.73
CA GLN A 132 -0.04 26.21 7.14
C GLN A 132 -0.71 25.33 8.20
N TYR A 133 -2.04 25.38 8.32
CA TYR A 133 -2.80 24.50 9.23
C TYR A 133 -2.92 23.08 8.65
N HIS A 134 -1.76 22.45 8.38
CA HIS A 134 -1.65 21.17 7.73
C HIS A 134 -0.35 20.48 8.18
N VAL A 135 -0.47 19.22 8.64
CA VAL A 135 0.69 18.36 8.92
C VAL A 135 0.87 17.43 7.74
N TYR A 136 1.81 17.77 6.85
CA TYR A 136 2.06 16.96 5.68
C TYR A 136 2.70 15.64 6.08
N GLY A 137 2.19 14.54 5.53
CA GLY A 137 2.56 13.18 5.88
C GLY A 137 1.66 12.52 6.93
N GLU A 138 0.69 13.23 7.52
CA GLU A 138 -0.28 12.63 8.45
C GLU A 138 -1.15 11.58 7.73
N LYS A 139 -1.55 11.87 6.49
CA LYS A 139 -2.45 11.01 5.71
C LYS A 139 -2.01 10.80 4.27
N GLU A 140 -1.20 11.69 3.73
CA GLU A 140 -0.78 11.73 2.34
C GLU A 140 -0.21 10.39 1.89
N GLY A 141 -0.82 9.79 0.87
CA GLY A 141 -0.36 8.54 0.27
C GLY A 141 -0.35 7.35 1.24
N GLY A 142 -1.35 7.23 2.13
CA GLY A 142 -1.41 6.17 3.15
C GLY A 142 -0.67 6.51 4.45
N GLY A 143 -0.20 7.74 4.61
CA GLY A 143 0.53 8.25 5.76
C GLY A 143 2.02 7.93 5.74
N THR A 144 2.82 8.85 6.29
CA THR A 144 4.28 8.80 6.28
C THR A 144 4.88 8.86 7.70
N GLN A 145 6.16 8.49 7.79
CA GLN A 145 6.97 8.55 9.02
C GLN A 145 7.70 9.88 9.17
N VAL A 146 7.75 10.68 8.11
CA VAL A 146 8.42 11.97 8.07
C VAL A 146 7.33 13.03 7.95
N LEU A 147 6.99 13.64 9.08
CA LEU A 147 5.98 14.69 9.15
C LEU A 147 6.61 16.05 8.89
N VAL A 148 5.96 16.89 8.09
CA VAL A 148 6.47 18.20 7.69
C VAL A 148 5.47 19.29 8.07
N LEU A 149 5.97 20.30 8.78
CA LEU A 149 5.30 21.58 8.97
C LEU A 149 5.94 22.62 8.07
N SER A 150 5.11 23.41 7.38
CA SER A 150 5.58 24.44 6.45
C SER A 150 4.87 25.77 6.69
N ALA A 151 5.58 26.88 6.52
CA ALA A 151 5.02 28.22 6.49
C ALA A 151 4.59 28.65 5.07
N VAL A 152 4.92 27.85 4.05
CA VAL A 152 4.54 28.05 2.65
C VAL A 152 3.73 26.85 2.15
N PRO A 153 2.95 26.98 1.05
CA PRO A 153 2.32 25.83 0.41
C PRO A 153 3.31 24.68 0.19
N THR A 154 2.89 23.45 0.50
CA THR A 154 3.76 22.25 0.47
C THR A 154 4.26 21.95 -0.94
N GLU A 155 3.51 22.34 -1.96
CA GLU A 155 3.85 22.22 -3.37
C GLU A 155 5.10 23.03 -3.71
N ASN A 156 5.33 24.16 -3.03
CA ASN A 156 6.55 24.97 -3.21
C ASN A 156 7.80 24.26 -2.67
N LEU A 157 7.62 23.27 -1.81
CA LEU A 157 8.68 22.40 -1.29
C LEU A 157 8.88 21.15 -2.14
N GLY A 158 8.16 21.01 -3.27
CA GLY A 158 8.15 19.80 -4.08
C GLY A 158 7.36 18.65 -3.46
N LEU A 159 6.53 18.91 -2.45
CA LEU A 159 5.67 17.91 -1.82
C LEU A 159 4.30 17.92 -2.52
N PRO A 160 3.94 16.88 -3.29
CA PRO A 160 2.71 16.87 -4.07
C PRO A 160 1.47 16.69 -3.18
N PRO A 161 0.30 17.23 -3.57
CA PRO A 161 -0.96 16.89 -2.91
C PRO A 161 -1.32 15.44 -3.24
N LEU A 162 -1.62 14.63 -2.22
CA LEU A 162 -1.93 13.19 -2.38
C LEU A 162 -3.23 12.84 -1.68
N GLU A 163 -3.92 11.82 -2.22
CA GLU A 163 -5.06 11.20 -1.53
C GLU A 163 -4.63 10.53 -0.22
N GLU A 164 -5.57 10.32 0.70
CA GLU A 164 -5.29 9.62 1.97
C GLU A 164 -4.90 8.15 1.75
N GLN A 165 -5.32 7.53 0.66
CA GLN A 165 -5.01 6.14 0.33
C GLN A 165 -3.81 6.06 -0.61
N ALA A 166 -2.89 5.14 -0.31
CA ALA A 166 -1.76 4.87 -1.20
C ALA A 166 -2.25 4.20 -2.50
N THR A 167 -1.79 4.71 -3.65
CA THR A 167 -2.14 4.15 -4.98
C THR A 167 -1.82 2.67 -5.09
N GLY A 168 -0.66 2.24 -4.57
CA GLY A 168 -0.26 0.83 -4.56
C GLY A 168 -1.14 -0.04 -3.65
N SER A 169 -1.61 0.50 -2.53
CA SER A 169 -2.52 -0.20 -1.61
C SER A 169 -3.88 -0.46 -2.26
N ARG A 170 -4.42 0.51 -3.00
CA ARG A 170 -5.68 0.35 -3.78
C ARG A 170 -5.59 -0.79 -4.79
N ALA A 171 -4.51 -0.83 -5.58
CA ALA A 171 -4.29 -1.87 -6.58
C ALA A 171 -4.08 -3.25 -5.93
N ALA A 172 -3.26 -3.33 -4.88
CA ALA A 172 -3.03 -4.57 -4.14
C ALA A 172 -4.33 -5.12 -3.53
N HIS A 173 -5.16 -4.25 -2.95
CA HIS A 173 -6.44 -4.65 -2.37
C HIS A 173 -7.40 -5.23 -3.42
N LEU A 174 -7.50 -4.60 -4.59
CA LEU A 174 -8.32 -5.11 -5.69
C LEU A 174 -7.81 -6.47 -6.18
N GLN A 175 -6.49 -6.61 -6.37
CA GLN A 175 -5.90 -7.89 -6.78
C GLN A 175 -6.17 -8.98 -5.74
N HIS A 176 -5.92 -8.70 -4.46
CA HIS A 176 -6.18 -9.67 -3.40
C HIS A 176 -7.65 -10.04 -3.32
N PHE A 177 -8.57 -9.12 -3.55
CA PHE A 177 -10.00 -9.40 -3.63
C PHE A 177 -10.35 -10.32 -4.80
N LEU A 178 -9.86 -10.00 -6.01
CA LEU A 178 -10.15 -10.76 -7.23
C LEU A 178 -9.55 -12.17 -7.19
N TYR A 179 -8.36 -12.33 -6.63
CA TYR A 179 -7.64 -13.61 -6.61
C TYR A 179 -7.72 -14.33 -5.26
N ARG A 180 -8.54 -13.84 -4.31
CA ARG A 180 -8.64 -14.47 -2.97
C ARG A 180 -9.08 -15.92 -3.08
N GLY A 181 -8.20 -16.83 -2.70
CA GLY A 181 -8.45 -18.28 -2.78
C GLY A 181 -8.75 -18.77 -4.20
N LEU A 182 -8.36 -18.01 -5.24
CA LEU A 182 -8.65 -18.27 -6.65
C LEU A 182 -10.13 -18.52 -6.98
N ALA A 183 -11.06 -18.15 -6.10
CA ALA A 183 -12.47 -18.49 -6.23
C ALA A 183 -13.10 -17.86 -7.50
N LEU A 184 -12.90 -16.55 -7.68
CA LEU A 184 -13.40 -15.80 -8.84
C LEU A 184 -12.82 -16.33 -10.17
N PRO A 185 -11.49 -16.50 -10.33
CA PRO A 185 -10.91 -17.13 -11.51
C PRO A 185 -11.47 -18.53 -11.80
N LEU A 186 -11.63 -19.38 -10.78
CA LEU A 186 -12.16 -20.73 -10.95
C LEU A 186 -13.64 -20.71 -11.38
N VAL A 187 -14.46 -19.85 -10.79
CA VAL A 187 -15.87 -19.67 -11.20
C VAL A 187 -15.95 -19.17 -12.63
N ALA A 188 -15.13 -18.20 -13.01
CA ALA A 188 -15.08 -17.69 -14.38
C ALA A 188 -14.66 -18.79 -15.38
N LEU A 189 -13.62 -19.57 -15.04
CA LEU A 189 -13.16 -20.68 -15.86
C LEU A 189 -14.22 -21.78 -15.99
N ALA A 190 -14.91 -22.13 -14.90
CA ALA A 190 -16.01 -23.10 -14.92
C ALA A 190 -17.17 -22.60 -15.78
N GLY A 191 -17.55 -21.32 -15.66
CA GLY A 191 -18.58 -20.69 -16.48
C GLY A 191 -18.24 -20.72 -17.97
N LEU A 192 -17.00 -20.34 -18.33
CA LEU A 192 -16.51 -20.41 -19.71
C LEU A 192 -16.50 -21.86 -20.22
N THR A 193 -16.05 -22.81 -19.40
CA THR A 193 -16.02 -24.24 -19.77
C THR A 193 -17.42 -24.77 -20.05
N VAL A 194 -18.40 -24.46 -19.19
CA VAL A 194 -19.81 -24.84 -19.38
C VAL A 194 -20.39 -24.19 -20.63
N MET A 195 -20.11 -22.90 -20.86
CA MET A 195 -20.57 -22.18 -22.05
C MET A 195 -20.01 -22.80 -23.33
N THR A 196 -18.70 -23.03 -23.39
CA THR A 196 -18.04 -23.68 -24.53
C THR A 196 -18.57 -25.09 -24.74
N TYR A 197 -18.75 -25.88 -23.68
CA TYR A 197 -19.31 -27.23 -23.76
C TYR A 197 -20.74 -27.21 -24.30
N LYS A 198 -21.61 -26.32 -23.81
CA LYS A 198 -22.97 -26.17 -24.32
C LYS A 198 -23.01 -25.72 -25.78
N ASN A 199 -22.07 -24.86 -26.19
CA ASN A 199 -21.99 -24.40 -27.57
C ASN A 199 -21.49 -25.49 -28.53
N MET A 200 -20.55 -26.33 -28.08
CA MET A 200 -20.01 -27.44 -28.89
C MET A 200 -20.92 -28.67 -28.95
N HIS A 201 -21.64 -28.98 -27.86
CA HIS A 201 -22.48 -30.18 -27.76
C HIS A 201 -23.98 -29.87 -27.74
N GLY A 202 -24.38 -28.64 -28.10
CA GLY A 202 -25.77 -28.18 -28.04
C GLY A 202 -26.75 -29.11 -28.75
N ASP A 203 -26.44 -29.51 -29.99
CA ASP A 203 -27.27 -30.39 -30.80
C ASP A 203 -27.40 -31.80 -30.20
N GLN A 204 -26.29 -32.35 -29.68
CA GLN A 204 -26.28 -33.66 -29.03
C GLN A 204 -27.07 -33.64 -27.71
N ILE A 205 -26.96 -32.55 -26.94
CA ILE A 205 -27.71 -32.35 -25.70
C ILE A 205 -29.21 -32.24 -26.01
N ALA A 206 -29.59 -31.46 -27.02
CA ALA A 206 -30.98 -31.32 -27.46
C ALA A 206 -31.58 -32.65 -27.92
N ALA A 207 -30.86 -33.42 -28.74
CA ALA A 207 -31.29 -34.74 -29.18
C ALA A 207 -31.47 -35.72 -28.00
N ARG A 208 -30.60 -35.66 -27.00
CA ARG A 208 -30.69 -36.52 -25.80
C ARG A 208 -31.90 -36.17 -24.92
N ILE A 209 -32.22 -34.88 -24.82
CA ILE A 209 -33.39 -34.37 -24.08
C ILE A 209 -34.70 -34.80 -24.77
N GLU A 210 -34.79 -34.68 -26.10
CA GLU A 210 -35.99 -35.11 -26.83
C GLU A 210 -36.21 -36.62 -26.68
N LYS A 211 -35.15 -37.43 -26.83
CA LYS A 211 -35.24 -38.89 -26.61
C LYS A 211 -35.71 -39.26 -25.20
N GLN A 212 -35.28 -38.51 -24.17
CA GLN A 212 -35.78 -38.70 -22.80
C GLN A 212 -37.25 -38.30 -22.63
N LYS A 213 -37.68 -37.19 -23.24
CA LYS A 213 -39.10 -36.78 -23.20
C LYS A 213 -39.99 -37.82 -23.87
N GLU A 214 -39.56 -38.39 -24.98
CA GLU A 214 -40.27 -39.47 -25.67
C GLU A 214 -40.39 -40.71 -24.76
N ALA A 215 -39.27 -41.14 -24.17
CA ALA A 215 -39.26 -42.27 -23.23
C ALA A 215 -40.18 -42.03 -22.01
N MET A 216 -40.19 -40.83 -21.44
CA MET A 216 -41.09 -40.47 -20.34
C MET A 216 -42.56 -40.44 -20.75
N ARG A 217 -42.88 -39.92 -21.94
CA ARG A 217 -44.26 -39.95 -22.47
C ARG A 217 -44.73 -41.38 -22.68
N GLN A 218 -43.85 -42.24 -23.17
CA GLN A 218 -44.14 -43.65 -23.39
C GLN A 218 -44.36 -44.39 -22.06
N ALA A 219 -43.45 -44.23 -21.10
CA ALA A 219 -43.63 -44.79 -19.76
C ALA A 219 -44.91 -44.28 -19.06
N ARG A 220 -45.28 -43.00 -19.27
CA ARG A 220 -46.52 -42.44 -18.71
C ARG A 220 -47.77 -43.07 -19.33
N LYS A 221 -47.75 -43.32 -20.65
CA LYS A 221 -48.84 -44.04 -21.33
C LYS A 221 -48.95 -45.49 -20.84
N GLU A 222 -47.83 -46.17 -20.71
CA GLU A 222 -47.80 -47.55 -20.18
C GLU A 222 -48.34 -47.63 -18.74
N ILE A 223 -48.10 -46.60 -17.92
CA ILE A 223 -48.67 -46.51 -16.57
C ILE A 223 -50.18 -46.23 -16.63
N GLU A 224 -50.64 -45.30 -17.47
CA GLU A 224 -52.09 -45.03 -17.67
C GLU A 224 -52.83 -46.28 -18.17
N GLU A 225 -52.26 -47.00 -19.14
CA GLU A 225 -52.83 -48.26 -19.66
C GLU A 225 -52.89 -49.36 -18.58
N ALA A 226 -51.86 -49.47 -17.73
CA ALA A 226 -51.85 -50.43 -16.62
C ALA A 226 -52.81 -50.06 -15.47
N GLU A 227 -53.09 -48.77 -15.26
CA GLU A 227 -54.07 -48.30 -14.27
C GLU A 227 -55.51 -48.55 -14.74
N ASP A 228 -55.76 -48.43 -16.06
CA ASP A 228 -57.06 -48.73 -16.69
C ASP A 228 -57.35 -50.25 -16.68
N GLU A 229 -56.37 -51.12 -16.92
CA GLU A 229 -56.52 -52.59 -16.84
C GLU A 229 -56.77 -53.11 -15.41
N HIS A 230 -56.42 -52.33 -14.37
CA HIS A 230 -56.64 -52.70 -12.97
C HIS A 230 -57.99 -52.24 -12.39
N HIS A 231 -58.78 -51.45 -13.15
CA HIS A 231 -60.11 -50.95 -12.73
C HIS A 231 -61.31 -51.63 -13.43
N GLU A 232 -61.08 -52.66 -14.26
CA GLU A 232 -62.11 -53.62 -14.72
C GLU A 232 -62.14 -54.89 -13.85
#